data_AF-A0A8D8JZW0-F1
#
_entry.id   AF-A0A8D8JZW0-F1
#
_cell.length_a   1.000
_cell.length_b   1.000
_cell.length_c   1.000
_cell.angle_alpha   90.00
_cell.angle_beta   90.00
_cell.angle_gamma   90.00
#
_symmetry.space_group_name_H-M   'P 1'
#
loop_
_entity.id
_entity.type
_entity.pdbx_description
1 polymer ?
#
loop_
_entity_poly.entity_id
_entity_poly.type
_entity_poly.pdbx_seq_one_letter_code
_entity_poly.pdbx_strand_id
1 'polypeptide(L)'
;MERQRRQKEAEQKMIEEEAAKRIELLVKKRVEEELEKRKDEIETEVQRRVEAAKKQMEQEMMLELEKRREQAREEERRREEEELKKRQELENIIAENNRKIEEAQRKLAEDRLAIIEEQRKMDEERQKMRKEQEKRVKEEQKIILGKNNSRPKLSFSLKP
;
A
#
# COMPACT_ATOMS: atom_id res chain seq x y z
N MET A 1 69.90 -42.84 71.75
CA MET A 1 68.69 -42.07 72.13
C MET A 1 67.99 -41.44 70.92
N GLU A 2 68.69 -40.77 69.99
CA GLU A 2 68.06 -40.14 68.81
C GLU A 2 67.39 -41.10 67.82
N ARG A 3 68.02 -42.24 67.50
CA ARG A 3 67.51 -43.21 66.52
C ARG A 3 66.16 -43.83 66.92
N GLN A 4 66.00 -44.15 68.20
CA GLN A 4 64.74 -44.65 68.76
C GLN A 4 63.64 -43.58 68.77
N ARG A 5 63.98 -42.29 68.96
CA ARG A 5 63.01 -41.20 68.85
C ARG A 5 62.49 -41.07 67.41
N ARG A 6 63.36 -41.10 66.40
CA ARG A 6 62.95 -41.04 64.98
C ARG A 6 62.10 -42.22 64.55
N GLN A 7 62.38 -43.43 65.05
CA GLN A 7 61.54 -44.60 64.78
C GLN A 7 60.13 -44.47 65.38
N LYS A 8 60.04 -44.04 66.65
CA LYS A 8 58.74 -43.79 67.29
C LYS A 8 57.95 -42.69 66.58
N GLU A 9 58.63 -41.63 66.16
CA GLU A 9 58.01 -40.53 65.43
C GLU A 9 57.49 -40.96 64.05
N ALA A 10 58.24 -41.81 63.33
CA ALA A 10 57.80 -42.37 62.05
C ALA A 10 56.62 -43.35 62.20
N GLU A 11 56.64 -44.23 63.20
CA GLU A 11 55.49 -45.09 63.53
C GLU A 11 54.26 -44.26 63.92
N GLN A 12 54.44 -43.22 64.71
CA GLN A 12 53.36 -42.35 65.15
C GLN A 12 52.74 -41.58 63.98
N LYS A 13 53.57 -41.12 63.03
CA LYS A 13 53.11 -40.52 61.77
C LYS A 13 52.33 -41.50 60.89
N MET A 14 52.80 -42.75 60.78
CA MET A 14 52.10 -43.80 60.02
C MET A 14 50.74 -44.13 60.64
N ILE A 15 50.66 -44.20 61.97
CA ILE A 15 49.41 -44.43 62.71
C ILE A 15 48.44 -43.24 62.54
N GLU A 16 48.95 -42.01 62.60
CA GLU A 16 48.14 -40.81 62.35
C GLU A 16 47.58 -40.77 60.93
N GLU A 17 48.39 -41.13 59.93
CA GLU A 17 47.97 -41.17 58.52
C GLU A 17 46.94 -42.28 58.26
N GLU A 18 47.12 -43.44 58.88
CA GLU A 18 46.15 -44.55 58.81
C GLU A 18 44.85 -44.20 59.53
N ALA A 19 44.93 -43.53 60.69
CA ALA A 19 43.77 -43.02 61.41
C ALA A 19 43.03 -41.95 60.61
N ALA A 20 43.73 -41.02 59.96
CA ALA A 20 43.15 -39.99 59.10
C ALA A 20 42.40 -40.61 57.91
N LYS A 21 43.00 -41.60 57.22
CA LYS A 21 42.33 -42.33 56.13
C LYS A 21 41.09 -43.06 56.60
N ARG A 22 41.13 -43.65 57.80
CA ARG A 22 39.98 -44.37 58.38
C ARG A 22 38.85 -43.41 58.76
N ILE A 23 39.19 -42.24 59.30
CA ILE A 23 38.22 -41.16 59.58
C ILE A 23 37.60 -40.66 58.27
N GLU A 24 38.40 -40.40 57.24
CA GLU A 24 37.92 -39.94 55.93
C GLU A 24 36.91 -40.93 55.32
N LEU A 25 37.23 -42.23 55.32
CA LEU A 25 36.32 -43.28 54.84
C LEU A 25 35.02 -43.33 55.64
N LEU A 26 35.07 -43.22 56.97
CA LEU A 26 33.88 -43.22 57.83
C LEU A 26 33.02 -41.97 57.60
N VAL A 27 33.65 -40.81 57.44
CA VAL A 27 32.96 -39.55 57.11
C VAL A 27 32.30 -39.67 55.74
N LYS A 28 33.03 -40.12 54.72
CA LYS A 28 32.50 -40.30 53.37
C LYS A 28 31.28 -41.23 53.36
N LYS A 29 31.39 -42.39 54.00
CA LYS A 29 30.29 -43.36 54.09
C LYS A 29 29.06 -42.78 54.80
N ARG A 30 29.28 -42.05 55.90
CA ARG A 30 28.19 -41.40 56.64
C ARG A 30 27.52 -40.28 55.84
N VAL A 31 28.29 -39.54 55.05
CA VAL A 31 27.75 -38.51 54.14
C VAL A 31 26.95 -39.16 53.01
N GLU A 32 27.45 -40.23 52.40
CA GLU A 32 26.73 -40.98 51.36
C GLU A 32 25.40 -41.56 51.89
N GLU A 33 25.39 -42.16 53.08
CA GLU A 33 24.17 -42.68 53.70
C GLU A 33 23.14 -41.57 54.01
N GLU A 34 23.59 -40.40 54.46
CA GLU A 34 22.70 -39.25 54.72
C GLU A 34 22.18 -38.62 53.43
N LEU A 35 22.98 -38.61 52.36
CA LEU A 35 22.54 -38.17 51.04
C LEU A 35 21.54 -39.14 50.42
N GLU A 36 21.75 -40.45 50.53
CA GLU A 36 20.82 -41.45 49.98
C GLU A 36 19.45 -41.37 50.66
N LYS A 37 19.41 -41.14 51.99
CA LYS A 37 18.15 -40.95 52.73
C LYS A 37 17.35 -39.73 52.28
N ARG A 38 18.03 -38.67 51.84
CA ARG A 38 17.41 -37.41 51.41
C ARG A 38 17.29 -37.28 49.89
N LYS A 39 17.76 -38.28 49.15
CA LYS A 39 17.85 -38.24 47.69
C LYS A 39 16.50 -38.00 47.04
N ASP A 40 15.47 -38.72 47.47
CA ASP A 40 14.12 -38.60 46.92
C ASP A 40 13.51 -37.21 47.19
N GLU A 41 13.74 -36.65 48.38
CA GLU A 41 13.31 -35.28 48.72
C GLU A 41 14.02 -34.23 47.87
N ILE A 42 15.34 -34.38 47.71
CA ILE A 42 16.15 -33.50 46.88
C ILE A 42 15.71 -33.60 45.40
N GLU A 43 15.51 -34.82 44.90
CA GLU A 43 15.08 -35.05 43.52
C GLU A 43 13.70 -34.44 43.26
N THR A 44 12.76 -34.61 44.19
CA THR A 44 11.41 -34.03 44.09
C THR A 44 11.47 -32.50 44.09
N GLU A 45 12.27 -31.89 44.96
CA GLU A 45 12.41 -30.43 45.02
C GLU A 45 13.11 -29.88 43.76
N VAL A 46 14.13 -30.58 43.25
CA VAL A 46 14.79 -30.22 41.99
C VAL A 46 13.81 -30.31 40.83
N GLN A 47 13.05 -31.41 40.72
CA GLN A 47 12.02 -31.57 39.69
C GLN A 47 10.98 -30.45 39.77
N ARG A 48 10.48 -30.14 40.97
CA ARG A 48 9.51 -29.05 41.17
C ARG A 48 10.05 -27.70 40.70
N ARG A 49 11.31 -27.38 41.00
CA ARG A 49 11.93 -26.11 40.55
C ARG A 49 12.12 -26.08 39.04
N VAL A 50 12.53 -27.19 38.43
CA VAL A 50 12.69 -27.31 36.98
C VAL A 50 11.35 -27.16 36.28
N GLU A 51 10.29 -27.80 36.77
CA GLU A 51 8.94 -27.68 36.22
C GLU A 51 8.40 -26.26 36.36
N ALA A 52 8.59 -25.61 37.50
CA ALA A 52 8.19 -24.22 37.70
C ALA A 52 8.91 -23.28 36.72
N ALA A 53 10.22 -23.46 36.55
CA ALA A 53 11.01 -22.66 35.60
C ALA A 53 10.59 -22.90 34.14
N LYS A 54 10.36 -24.17 33.74
CA LYS A 54 9.83 -24.51 32.41
C LYS A 54 8.49 -23.86 32.16
N LYS A 55 7.56 -23.96 33.12
CA LYS A 55 6.22 -23.38 33.00
C LYS A 55 6.27 -21.86 32.84
N GLN A 56 7.13 -21.18 33.60
CA GLN A 56 7.31 -19.75 33.46
C GLN A 56 7.87 -19.38 32.07
N MET A 57 8.91 -20.10 31.63
CA MET A 57 9.52 -19.90 30.31
C MET A 57 8.52 -20.15 29.18
N GLU A 58 7.71 -21.20 29.26
CA GLU A 58 6.64 -21.49 28.30
C GLU A 58 5.59 -20.38 28.26
N GLN A 59 5.17 -19.86 29.41
CA GLN A 59 4.22 -18.75 29.49
C GLN A 59 4.78 -17.48 28.85
N GLU A 60 6.02 -17.11 29.17
CA GLU A 60 6.69 -15.95 28.58
C GLU A 60 6.85 -16.09 27.06
N MET A 61 7.25 -17.29 26.59
CA MET A 61 7.38 -17.58 25.17
C MET A 61 6.03 -17.50 24.44
N MET A 62 4.96 -18.03 25.03
CA MET A 62 3.62 -17.96 24.45
C MET A 62 3.12 -16.50 24.34
N LEU A 63 3.32 -15.69 25.38
CA LEU A 63 2.97 -14.27 25.36
C LEU A 63 3.76 -13.51 24.29
N GLU A 64 5.06 -13.80 24.12
CA GLU A 64 5.87 -13.17 23.08
C GLU A 64 5.40 -13.57 21.68
N LEU A 65 5.06 -14.85 21.47
CA LEU A 65 4.53 -15.34 20.19
C LEU A 65 3.17 -14.71 19.86
N GLU A 66 2.27 -14.59 20.83
CA GLU A 66 0.97 -13.94 20.64
C GLU A 66 1.15 -12.47 20.26
N LYS A 67 2.02 -11.75 20.98
CA LYS A 67 2.34 -10.35 20.68
C LYS A 67 2.92 -10.18 19.28
N ARG A 68 3.88 -11.02 18.88
CA ARG A 68 4.45 -10.98 17.52
C ARG A 68 3.40 -11.26 16.45
N ARG A 69 2.48 -12.20 16.72
CA ARG A 69 1.38 -12.53 15.80
C ARG A 69 0.39 -11.38 15.66
N GLU A 70 0.07 -10.69 16.76
CA GLU A 70 -0.79 -9.52 16.73
C GLU A 70 -0.13 -8.36 15.97
N GLN A 71 1.15 -8.08 16.25
CA GLN A 71 1.93 -7.06 15.52
C GLN A 71 1.98 -7.35 14.01
N ALA A 72 2.21 -8.60 13.62
CA ALA A 72 2.23 -8.98 12.20
C ALA A 72 0.87 -8.76 11.54
N ARG A 73 -0.23 -9.09 12.23
CA ARG A 73 -1.60 -8.86 11.71
C ARG A 73 -1.93 -7.37 11.62
N GLU A 74 -1.52 -6.58 12.60
CA GLU A 74 -1.75 -5.13 12.58
C GLU A 74 -0.95 -4.46 11.46
N GLU A 75 0.29 -4.90 11.24
CA GLU A 75 1.11 -4.44 10.13
C GLU A 75 0.51 -4.83 8.77
N GLU A 76 0.03 -6.06 8.63
CA GLU A 76 -0.67 -6.52 7.42
C GLU A 76 -1.92 -5.68 7.15
N ARG A 77 -2.78 -5.47 8.16
CA ARG A 77 -3.96 -4.60 8.05
C ARG A 77 -3.59 -3.18 7.65
N ARG A 78 -2.55 -2.60 8.26
CA ARG A 78 -2.09 -1.25 7.92
C ARG A 78 -1.62 -1.17 6.46
N ARG A 79 -0.88 -2.18 5.99
CA ARG A 79 -0.44 -2.26 4.58
C ARG A 79 -1.64 -2.35 3.63
N GLU A 80 -2.63 -3.18 3.95
CA GLU A 80 -3.87 -3.29 3.16
C GLU A 80 -4.64 -1.96 3.11
N GLU A 81 -4.79 -1.27 4.25
CA GLU A 81 -5.45 0.04 4.31
C GLU A 81 -4.69 1.11 3.50
N GLU A 82 -3.36 1.12 3.57
CA GLU A 82 -2.53 2.02 2.76
C GLU A 82 -2.64 1.69 1.26
N GLU A 83 -2.69 0.42 0.88
CA GLU A 83 -2.89 0.01 -0.50
C GLU A 83 -4.28 0.39 -1.01
N LEU A 84 -5.32 0.20 -0.20
CA LEU A 84 -6.69 0.60 -0.53
C LEU A 84 -6.78 2.11 -0.76
N LYS A 85 -6.16 2.92 0.11
CA LYS A 85 -6.10 4.38 -0.07
C LYS A 85 -5.40 4.76 -1.37
N LYS A 86 -4.25 4.15 -1.67
CA LYS A 86 -3.53 4.39 -2.95
C LYS A 86 -4.38 4.02 -4.15
N ARG A 87 -5.12 2.90 -4.10
CA ARG A 87 -6.04 2.50 -5.18
C ARG A 87 -7.17 3.52 -5.36
N GLN A 88 -7.79 3.97 -4.27
CA GLN A 88 -8.84 5.00 -4.32
C GLN A 88 -8.31 6.32 -4.88
N GLU A 89 -7.11 6.75 -4.49
CA GLU A 89 -6.46 7.94 -5.03
C GLU A 89 -6.21 7.81 -6.54
N LEU A 90 -5.70 6.65 -6.98
CA LEU A 90 -5.50 6.38 -8.41
C LEU A 90 -6.83 6.35 -9.18
N GLU A 91 -7.88 5.74 -8.63
CA GLU A 91 -9.22 5.74 -9.23
C GLU A 91 -9.77 7.16 -9.37
N ASN A 92 -9.61 8.01 -8.34
CA ASN A 92 -10.02 9.41 -8.39
C ASN A 92 -9.28 10.18 -9.48
N ILE A 93 -7.96 9.99 -9.60
CA ILE A 93 -7.15 10.62 -10.65
C ILE A 93 -7.62 10.17 -12.04
N ILE A 94 -7.87 8.87 -12.24
CA ILE A 94 -8.37 8.34 -13.50
C ILE A 94 -9.75 8.91 -13.83
N ALA A 95 -10.65 8.97 -12.85
CA ALA A 95 -11.98 9.54 -13.03
C ALA A 95 -11.92 11.03 -13.40
N GLU A 96 -11.06 11.82 -12.75
CA GLU A 96 -10.87 13.23 -13.07
C GLU A 96 -10.27 13.42 -14.48
N ASN A 97 -9.28 12.61 -14.85
CA ASN A 97 -8.70 12.64 -16.19
C ASN A 97 -9.72 12.28 -17.26
N ASN A 98 -10.54 11.25 -17.04
CA ASN A 98 -11.60 10.86 -17.95
C ASN A 98 -12.64 11.99 -18.13
N ARG A 99 -13.03 12.66 -17.04
CA ARG A 99 -13.92 13.84 -17.12
C ARG A 99 -13.32 14.95 -17.97
N LYS A 100 -12.04 15.28 -17.76
CA LYS A 100 -11.34 16.30 -18.56
C LYS A 100 -11.28 15.92 -20.04
N ILE A 101 -11.04 14.65 -20.36
CA ILE A 101 -11.04 14.16 -21.73
C ILE A 101 -12.43 14.28 -22.36
N GLU A 102 -13.47 13.86 -21.64
CA GLU A 102 -14.86 13.92 -22.10
C GLU A 102 -15.30 15.38 -22.34
N GLU A 103 -14.99 16.29 -21.42
CA GLU A 103 -15.26 17.72 -21.57
C GLU A 103 -14.53 18.31 -22.78
N ALA A 104 -13.26 17.97 -22.98
CA ALA A 104 -12.49 18.42 -24.14
C ALA A 104 -13.08 17.89 -25.45
N GLN A 105 -13.48 16.61 -25.49
CA GLN A 105 -14.13 16.01 -26.66
C GLN A 105 -15.49 16.66 -26.95
N ARG A 106 -16.28 16.92 -25.91
CA ARG A 106 -17.57 17.61 -26.03
C ARG A 106 -17.39 19.01 -26.60
N LYS A 107 -16.44 19.78 -26.08
CA LYS A 107 -16.14 21.13 -26.58
C LYS A 107 -15.71 21.11 -28.04
N LEU A 108 -14.83 20.18 -28.42
CA LEU A 108 -14.43 20.01 -29.82
C LEU A 108 -15.60 19.63 -30.73
N ALA A 109 -16.54 18.82 -30.24
CA ALA A 109 -17.74 18.47 -30.99
C ALA A 109 -18.69 19.68 -31.14
N GLU A 110 -18.89 20.46 -30.09
CA GLU A 110 -19.67 21.70 -30.10
C GLU A 110 -19.07 22.72 -31.09
N ASP A 111 -17.75 22.94 -31.05
CA ASP A 111 -17.05 23.84 -31.98
C ASP A 111 -17.21 23.37 -33.45
N ARG A 112 -17.09 22.06 -33.72
CA ARG A 112 -17.32 21.50 -35.06
C ARG A 112 -18.75 21.73 -35.55
N LEU A 113 -19.74 21.54 -34.68
CA LEU A 113 -21.14 21.77 -35.04
C LEU A 113 -21.41 23.25 -35.30
N ALA A 114 -20.82 24.16 -34.51
CA ALA A 114 -20.94 25.60 -34.72
C ALA A 114 -20.38 26.03 -36.08
N ILE A 115 -19.20 25.52 -36.48
CA ILE A 115 -18.61 25.79 -37.80
C ILE A 115 -19.53 25.31 -38.94
N ILE A 116 -20.12 24.12 -38.81
CA ILE A 116 -21.05 23.58 -39.82
C ILE A 116 -22.31 24.45 -39.91
N GLU A 117 -22.86 24.88 -38.77
CA GLU A 117 -24.03 25.75 -38.76
C GLU A 117 -23.75 27.12 -39.39
N GLU A 118 -22.58 27.70 -39.12
CA GLU A 118 -22.13 28.96 -39.72
C GLU A 118 -21.96 28.82 -41.24
N GLN A 119 -21.33 27.73 -41.70
CA GLN A 119 -21.19 27.44 -43.13
C GLN A 119 -22.56 27.30 -43.81
N ARG A 120 -23.52 26.63 -43.15
CA ARG A 120 -24.90 26.50 -43.65
C ARG A 120 -25.58 27.87 -43.77
N LYS A 121 -25.43 28.76 -42.79
CA LYS A 121 -25.97 30.13 -42.84
C LYS A 121 -25.35 30.94 -43.98
N MET A 122 -24.03 30.89 -44.15
CA MET A 122 -23.35 31.56 -45.26
C MET A 122 -23.83 31.07 -46.62
N ASP A 123 -24.03 29.76 -46.79
CA ASP A 123 -24.50 29.20 -48.05
C ASP A 123 -25.98 29.56 -48.33
N GLU A 124 -26.83 29.58 -47.29
CA GLU A 124 -28.19 30.11 -47.38
C GLU A 124 -28.22 31.58 -47.79
N GLU A 125 -27.37 32.43 -47.21
CA GLU A 125 -27.24 33.85 -47.55
C GLU A 125 -26.72 34.04 -48.98
N ARG A 126 -25.69 33.29 -49.39
CA ARG A 126 -25.18 33.30 -50.77
C ARG A 126 -26.28 32.90 -51.76
N GLN A 127 -27.09 31.91 -51.43
CA GLN A 127 -28.21 31.49 -52.29
C GLN A 127 -29.30 32.57 -52.38
N LYS A 128 -29.63 33.25 -51.27
CA LYS A 128 -30.57 34.38 -51.28
C LYS A 128 -30.04 35.53 -52.15
N MET A 129 -28.77 35.92 -51.98
CA MET A 129 -28.13 36.97 -52.78
C MET A 129 -28.13 36.62 -54.28
N ARG A 130 -27.82 35.36 -54.64
CA ARG A 130 -27.90 34.90 -56.04
C ARG A 130 -29.32 35.01 -56.60
N LYS A 131 -30.34 34.55 -55.85
CA LYS A 131 -31.76 34.66 -56.26
C LYS A 131 -32.18 36.13 -56.42
N GLU A 132 -31.71 37.02 -55.56
CA GLU A 132 -32.00 38.45 -55.67
C GLU A 132 -31.32 39.08 -56.89
N GLN A 133 -30.05 38.77 -57.15
CA GLN A 133 -29.34 39.21 -58.35
C GLN A 133 -30.01 38.70 -59.63
N GLU A 134 -30.40 37.43 -59.68
CA GLU A 134 -31.14 36.88 -60.83
C GLU A 134 -32.47 37.60 -61.07
N LYS A 135 -33.20 37.97 -60.00
CA LYS A 135 -34.42 38.77 -60.11
C LYS A 135 -34.13 40.15 -60.67
N ARG A 136 -33.12 40.86 -60.14
CA ARG A 136 -32.70 42.18 -60.62
C ARG A 136 -32.30 42.13 -62.09
N VAL A 137 -31.48 41.16 -62.51
CA VAL A 137 -31.09 40.99 -63.91
C VAL A 137 -32.30 40.70 -64.80
N LYS A 138 -33.25 39.86 -64.36
CA LYS A 138 -34.50 39.61 -65.12
C LYS A 138 -35.36 40.87 -65.23
N GLU A 139 -35.43 41.69 -64.20
CA GLU A 139 -36.15 42.97 -64.21
C GLU A 139 -35.48 43.99 -65.14
N GLU A 140 -34.16 44.16 -65.05
CA GLU A 140 -33.36 44.98 -65.97
C GLU A 140 -33.54 44.52 -67.42
N GLN A 141 -33.47 43.21 -67.67
CA GLN A 141 -33.69 42.65 -69.01
C GLN A 141 -35.10 42.94 -69.53
N LYS A 142 -36.14 42.92 -68.68
CA LYS A 142 -37.50 43.30 -69.08
C LYS A 142 -37.59 44.78 -69.46
N ILE A 143 -36.91 45.66 -68.73
CA ILE A 143 -36.84 47.10 -69.02
C ILE A 143 -36.16 47.32 -70.37
N ILE A 144 -35.00 46.70 -70.61
CA ILE A 144 -34.23 46.82 -71.87
C ILE A 144 -35.03 46.27 -73.06
N LEU A 145 -35.68 45.12 -72.91
CA LEU A 145 -36.51 44.51 -73.95
C LEU A 145 -37.86 45.22 -74.16
N GLY A 146 -38.21 46.22 -73.34
CA GLY A 146 -39.46 46.99 -73.46
C GLY A 146 -40.73 46.18 -73.22
N LYS A 147 -40.63 45.00 -72.58
CA LYS A 147 -41.79 44.18 -72.20
C LYS A 147 -42.58 44.90 -71.10
N ASN A 148 -43.91 44.78 -71.07
CA ASN A 148 -44.81 45.45 -70.12
C ASN A 148 -44.81 47.00 -70.18
N ASN A 149 -44.77 47.60 -71.37
CA ASN A 149 -44.81 49.07 -71.57
C ASN A 149 -43.70 49.84 -70.81
N SER A 150 -42.59 49.19 -70.44
CA SER A 150 -41.49 49.84 -69.71
C SER A 150 -40.69 50.85 -70.53
N ARG A 151 -40.87 50.88 -71.86
CA ARG A 151 -40.20 51.84 -72.75
C ARG A 151 -41.04 53.13 -72.85
N PRO A 152 -40.54 54.30 -72.40
CA PRO A 152 -41.26 55.56 -72.51
C PRO A 152 -41.56 55.86 -73.98
N LYS A 153 -42.81 56.21 -74.32
CA LYS A 153 -43.15 56.62 -75.68
C LYS A 153 -42.55 57.99 -75.94
N LEU A 154 -41.43 58.02 -76.67
CA LEU A 154 -40.83 59.25 -77.17
C LEU A 154 -41.70 59.79 -78.31
N SER A 155 -42.46 60.85 -78.04
CA SER A 155 -43.12 61.65 -79.06
C SER A 155 -42.11 62.63 -79.66
N PHE A 156 -41.65 62.38 -80.88
CA PHE A 156 -40.89 63.37 -81.64
C PHE A 156 -41.85 64.23 -82.45
N SER A 157 -41.92 65.52 -82.15
CA SER A 157 -42.50 66.51 -83.06
C SER A 157 -41.43 66.89 -84.08
N LEU A 158 -41.67 66.59 -85.36
CA LEU A 158 -40.89 67.17 -86.46
C LEU A 158 -41.27 68.65 -86.54
N LYS A 159 -40.31 69.53 -86.19
CA LYS A 159 -40.43 70.96 -86.50
C LYS A 159 -40.27 71.13 -88.02
N PRO A 160 -41.12 71.96 -88.65
CA PRO A 160 -41.07 72.24 -90.08
C PRO A 160 -39.80 72.99 -90.49
#